data_AF-N4XU09-F1
#
_entry.id   AF-N4XU09-F1
#
_cell.length_a   1.000
_cell.length_b   1.000
_cell.length_c   1.000
_cell.angle_alpha   90.00
_cell.angle_beta   90.00
_cell.angle_gamma   90.00
#
_symmetry.space_group_name_H-M   'P 1'
#
loop_
_entity.id
_entity.type
_entity.pdbx_description
1 polymer ?
#
loop_
_entity_poly.entity_id
_entity_poly.type
_entity_poly.pdbx_seq_one_letter_code
_entity_poly.pdbx_strand_id
1 'polypeptide(L)'
;MGKLAYPPDPKLTGQDRIILNILQKEYELHGGPASGSPSDAGDDSDDSGIKHSKTVIPSPEDLQDQQQQAIAYFKKLNDPKSDTFEPTVFSTFDEPDIKNPLLRKWIIDPYIRWAKKVVRVETDVVMVTHLLLYFCTSVPSAIYLYVNFHWWHAVLHCVMQGTYMGPFTLLRHQHIHMRGILSAKYSLFDQLFPYILDPLMGHTWNSYYYHHVKHHHVEGNGPNDLSSTIRYQRDSLWDFIQYVGRFYFFISFDLPMYFIRTRKPNLALQAGLCEWSNYIFLYLMYNYVSARSTIFVFLIPLNFMRVALMTGNWGQHAFVDETEPDSDFRSSITVIDSVSNRDCYNDGYHTSHHLNPLRHWRDHPVAFLSQKQQYADENAIVFYNIDYFFLTINLLRKNYEHIAKCLVPIGDQMNLTLDEKIAMLKRKTRRFTEEEIAEKWGKQFAKSK
;
A
#
# COMPACT_ATOMS: atom_id res chain seq x y z
N MET A 1 -17.94 15.58 18.30
CA MET A 1 -17.91 16.33 17.04
C MET A 1 -16.45 16.71 16.74
N GLY A 2 -15.99 16.45 15.52
CA GLY A 2 -14.75 17.01 14.94
C GLY A 2 -13.44 16.20 15.00
N LYS A 3 -13.23 15.28 15.96
CA LYS A 3 -11.90 14.66 16.13
C LYS A 3 -11.78 13.26 15.55
N LEU A 4 -10.62 12.95 14.98
CA LEU A 4 -10.19 11.58 14.68
C LEU A 4 -10.28 10.74 15.98
N ALA A 5 -10.79 9.52 15.87
CA ALA A 5 -11.03 8.63 17.00
C ALA A 5 -9.73 8.17 17.70
N TYR A 6 -8.62 8.10 16.97
CA TYR A 6 -7.33 7.67 17.47
C TYR A 6 -6.28 8.76 17.26
N PRO A 7 -5.27 8.85 18.15
CA PRO A 7 -4.12 9.70 17.90
C PRO A 7 -3.36 9.21 16.66
N PRO A 8 -2.75 10.12 15.88
CA PRO A 8 -1.90 9.73 14.75
C PRO A 8 -0.68 8.93 15.21
N ASP A 9 -0.17 7.98 14.41
CA ASP A 9 1.02 7.21 14.76
C ASP A 9 2.25 8.14 14.91
N PRO A 10 3.02 8.05 16.00
CA PRO A 10 4.23 8.85 16.17
C PRO A 10 5.25 8.67 15.02
N LYS A 11 5.22 7.54 14.32
CA LYS A 11 6.06 7.20 13.17
C LYS A 11 5.43 7.57 11.83
N LEU A 12 4.42 8.42 11.78
CA LEU A 12 3.94 9.00 10.53
C LEU A 12 5.05 9.61 9.68
N THR A 13 4.94 9.45 8.36
CA THR A 13 5.77 10.23 7.44
C THR A 13 5.39 11.72 7.55
N GLY A 14 6.34 12.61 7.28
CA GLY A 14 6.05 14.05 7.28
C GLY A 14 4.89 14.44 6.35
N GLN A 15 4.78 13.78 5.20
CA GLN A 15 3.71 14.01 4.23
C GLN A 15 2.35 13.55 4.76
N ASP A 16 2.24 12.34 5.30
CA ASP A 16 0.98 11.83 5.87
C ASP A 16 0.52 12.69 7.05
N ARG A 17 1.45 13.18 7.88
CA ARG A 17 1.13 14.09 8.99
C ARG A 17 0.48 15.38 8.50
N ILE A 18 1.01 15.97 7.43
CA ILE A 18 0.44 17.19 6.82
C ILE A 18 -0.93 16.89 6.22
N ILE A 19 -1.06 15.78 5.48
CA ILE A 19 -2.34 15.38 4.88
C ILE A 19 -3.42 15.15 5.94
N LEU A 20 -3.12 14.36 6.97
CA LEU A 20 -4.08 14.12 8.06
C LEU A 20 -4.46 15.40 8.78
N ASN A 21 -3.52 16.34 8.97
CA ASN A 21 -3.84 17.63 9.59
C ASN A 21 -4.84 18.44 8.75
N ILE A 22 -4.66 18.46 7.42
CA ILE A 22 -5.59 19.12 6.49
C ILE A 22 -6.97 18.47 6.57
N LEU A 23 -7.04 17.14 6.45
CA LEU A 23 -8.31 16.39 6.49
C LEU A 23 -9.02 16.53 7.84
N GLN A 24 -8.27 16.52 8.94
CA GLN A 24 -8.82 16.70 10.28
C GLN A 24 -9.42 18.11 10.44
N LYS A 25 -8.69 19.15 10.04
CA LYS A 25 -9.21 20.52 10.13
C LYS A 25 -10.47 20.70 9.29
N GLU A 26 -10.49 20.16 8.07
CA GLU A 26 -11.68 20.18 7.21
C GLU A 26 -12.89 19.55 7.90
N TYR A 27 -12.71 18.38 8.52
CA TYR A 27 -13.78 17.71 9.26
C TYR A 27 -14.21 18.48 10.53
N GLU A 28 -13.28 19.14 11.22
CA GLU A 28 -13.59 20.02 12.36
C GLU A 28 -14.41 21.24 11.95
N LEU A 29 -14.10 21.85 10.79
CA LEU A 29 -14.87 22.97 10.23
C LEU A 29 -16.29 22.56 9.84
N HIS A 30 -16.45 21.38 9.25
CA HIS A 30 -17.77 20.84 8.89
C HIS A 30 -18.68 20.66 10.11
N GLY A 31 -18.08 20.43 11.28
CA GLY A 31 -18.78 20.12 12.53
C GLY A 31 -19.19 21.31 13.41
N GLY A 32 -19.00 22.58 13.02
CA GLY A 32 -19.37 23.73 13.87
C GLY A 32 -20.00 24.92 13.12
N PRO A 33 -20.89 25.73 13.75
CA PRO A 33 -21.91 25.42 14.74
C PRO A 33 -23.33 25.35 14.11
N ALA A 34 -23.93 24.16 14.08
CA ALA A 34 -25.37 23.96 13.87
C ALA A 34 -26.13 23.71 15.18
N SER A 35 -25.56 24.08 16.33
CA SER A 35 -26.20 23.99 17.65
C SER A 35 -26.04 25.30 18.43
N GLY A 36 -26.54 26.38 17.86
CA GLY A 36 -26.81 27.61 18.60
C GLY A 36 -28.29 27.67 18.94
N SER A 37 -28.66 27.28 20.17
CA SER A 37 -29.94 27.73 20.73
C SER A 37 -29.90 29.26 20.81
N PRO A 38 -30.98 29.97 20.42
CA PRO A 38 -31.04 31.41 20.61
C PRO A 38 -31.29 31.68 22.10
N SER A 39 -30.22 31.90 22.88
CA SER A 39 -30.37 32.42 24.24
C SER A 39 -30.14 33.92 24.24
N ASP A 40 -31.27 34.61 24.30
CA ASP A 40 -31.54 35.92 24.89
C ASP A 40 -30.52 37.06 24.75
N ALA A 41 -31.03 38.13 24.14
CA ALA A 41 -30.57 39.48 24.37
C ALA A 41 -30.61 39.80 25.87
N GLY A 42 -29.44 40.11 26.42
CA GLY A 42 -29.27 40.73 27.74
C GLY A 42 -28.20 41.81 27.61
N ASP A 43 -28.66 43.05 27.61
CA ASP A 43 -27.88 44.26 27.80
C ASP A 43 -27.23 44.20 29.19
N ASP A 44 -25.92 44.44 29.30
CA ASP A 44 -25.31 45.20 30.40
C ASP A 44 -23.77 45.30 30.26
N SER A 45 -23.33 46.56 30.15
CA SER A 45 -22.10 47.17 30.65
C SER A 45 -21.30 46.36 31.70
N ASP A 46 -20.01 46.09 31.47
CA ASP A 46 -18.90 46.82 32.14
C ASP A 46 -17.50 46.26 31.80
N ASP A 47 -16.54 47.16 31.95
CA ASP A 47 -15.09 47.06 31.75
C ASP A 47 -14.40 45.91 32.53
N SER A 48 -13.74 44.98 31.84
CA SER A 48 -12.53 44.32 32.36
C SER A 48 -11.67 43.73 31.24
N GLY A 49 -10.42 44.17 31.18
CA GLY A 49 -9.41 43.71 30.22
C GLY A 49 -9.05 42.24 30.40
N ILE A 50 -9.59 41.38 29.55
CA ILE A 50 -9.08 40.03 29.31
C ILE A 50 -8.90 39.86 27.79
N LYS A 51 -7.64 39.78 27.34
CA LYS A 51 -7.30 39.38 25.97
C LYS A 51 -7.71 37.91 25.78
N HIS A 52 -8.96 37.67 25.42
CA HIS A 52 -9.34 36.41 24.79
C HIS A 52 -8.66 36.37 23.41
N SER A 53 -7.60 35.58 23.27
CA SER A 53 -7.19 35.13 21.94
C SER A 53 -8.34 34.31 21.39
N LYS A 54 -9.21 34.93 20.58
CA LYS A 54 -10.20 34.19 19.79
C LYS A 54 -9.41 33.15 18.99
N THR A 55 -9.70 31.88 19.23
CA THR A 55 -9.25 30.79 18.36
C THR A 55 -9.85 31.08 16.99
N VAL A 56 -9.06 31.67 16.09
CA VAL A 56 -9.49 31.96 14.73
C VAL A 56 -9.63 30.63 14.03
N ILE A 57 -10.86 30.23 13.81
CA ILE A 57 -11.21 29.06 13.00
C ILE A 57 -10.77 29.40 11.56
N PRO A 58 -9.92 28.59 10.91
CA PRO A 58 -9.47 28.86 9.54
C PRO A 58 -10.66 28.99 8.59
N SER A 59 -10.63 29.96 7.68
CA SER A 59 -11.64 30.07 6.62
C SER A 59 -11.47 28.94 5.58
N PRO A 60 -12.50 28.65 4.76
CA PRO A 60 -12.37 27.70 3.65
C PRO A 60 -11.25 28.08 2.65
N GLU A 61 -11.05 29.38 2.42
CA GLU A 61 -9.95 29.91 1.60
C GLU A 61 -8.60 29.57 2.23
N ASP A 62 -8.47 29.71 3.57
CA ASP A 62 -7.25 29.33 4.29
C ASP A 62 -6.92 27.82 4.19
N LEU A 63 -7.94 26.95 4.13
CA LEU A 63 -7.73 25.50 3.94
C LEU A 63 -7.31 25.15 2.52
N GLN A 64 -7.94 25.79 1.52
CA GLN A 64 -7.56 25.59 0.13
C GLN A 64 -6.12 26.07 -0.12
N ASP A 65 -5.75 27.20 0.48
CA ASP A 65 -4.38 27.71 0.45
C ASP A 65 -3.40 26.78 1.18
N GLN A 66 -3.76 26.25 2.36
CA GLN A 66 -2.94 25.25 3.06
C GLN A 66 -2.73 23.99 2.22
N GLN A 67 -3.76 23.51 1.52
CA GLN A 67 -3.66 22.37 0.62
C GLN A 67 -2.74 22.66 -0.57
N GLN A 68 -2.88 23.83 -1.21
CA GLN A 68 -2.00 24.23 -2.31
C GLN A 68 -0.54 24.38 -1.86
N GLN A 69 -0.32 24.97 -0.68
CA GLN A 69 1.01 25.07 -0.08
C GLN A 69 1.61 23.69 0.21
N ALA A 70 0.82 22.75 0.74
CA ALA A 70 1.25 21.38 0.96
C ALA A 70 1.62 20.66 -0.35
N ILE A 71 0.80 20.79 -1.39
CA ILE A 71 1.09 20.25 -2.73
C ILE A 71 2.40 20.83 -3.27
N ALA A 72 2.59 22.14 -3.20
CA ALA A 72 3.80 22.81 -3.67
C ALA A 72 5.03 22.35 -2.87
N TYR A 73 4.91 22.22 -1.55
CA TYR A 73 5.96 21.71 -0.67
C TYR A 73 6.34 20.28 -1.02
N PHE A 74 5.38 19.37 -1.18
CA PHE A 74 5.65 17.98 -1.55
C PHE A 74 6.33 17.85 -2.92
N LYS A 75 5.91 18.65 -3.91
CA LYS A 75 6.59 18.70 -5.21
C LYS A 75 8.04 19.15 -5.08
N LYS A 76 8.30 20.15 -4.24
CA LYS A 76 9.67 20.62 -3.97
C LYS A 76 10.53 19.57 -3.25
N LEU A 77 9.96 18.76 -2.34
CA LEU A 77 10.69 17.64 -1.72
C LEU A 77 11.16 16.60 -2.76
N ASN A 78 10.41 16.45 -3.85
CA ASN A 78 10.68 15.47 -4.91
C ASN A 78 11.53 16.03 -6.07
N ASP A 79 11.72 17.35 -6.18
CA ASP A 79 12.48 18.00 -7.26
C ASP A 79 13.97 18.13 -6.91
N PRO A 80 14.89 17.41 -7.58
CA PRO A 80 16.33 17.48 -7.31
C PRO A 80 16.97 18.87 -7.49
N LYS A 81 16.28 19.79 -8.16
CA LYS A 81 16.73 21.18 -8.36
C LYS A 81 16.24 22.13 -7.26
N SER A 82 15.33 21.67 -6.40
CA SER A 82 14.80 22.45 -5.30
C SER A 82 15.82 22.56 -4.16
N ASP A 83 15.81 23.70 -3.48
CA ASP A 83 16.56 23.95 -2.24
C ASP A 83 16.06 23.10 -1.08
N THR A 84 14.80 22.69 -1.11
CA THR A 84 14.18 21.79 -0.13
C THR A 84 14.13 20.34 -0.60
N PHE A 85 14.92 19.94 -1.60
CA PHE A 85 14.95 18.55 -2.06
C PHE A 85 15.38 17.60 -0.92
N GLU A 86 14.62 16.54 -0.70
CA GLU A 86 14.89 15.57 0.37
C GLU A 86 14.82 14.14 -0.18
N PRO A 87 15.95 13.44 -0.40
CA PRO A 87 15.92 12.04 -0.79
C PRO A 87 15.52 11.15 0.39
N THR A 88 14.75 10.10 0.14
CA THR A 88 14.43 9.10 1.17
C THR A 88 15.61 8.16 1.28
N VAL A 89 16.24 8.06 2.46
CA VAL A 89 17.47 7.27 2.66
C VAL A 89 17.20 5.98 3.43
N PHE A 90 16.33 6.07 4.44
CA PHE A 90 15.91 4.97 5.30
C PHE A 90 14.39 5.01 5.46
N SER A 91 13.75 3.86 5.69
CA SER A 91 12.32 3.81 6.02
C SER A 91 12.04 4.16 7.48
N THR A 92 13.00 3.93 8.38
CA THR A 92 12.77 4.06 9.83
C THR A 92 12.78 5.50 10.34
N PHE A 93 13.51 6.43 9.71
CA PHE A 93 13.62 7.84 10.10
C PHE A 93 13.81 8.72 8.88
N ASP A 94 13.33 9.96 8.98
CA ASP A 94 13.45 10.94 7.91
C ASP A 94 14.87 11.52 7.90
N GLU A 95 15.32 11.98 6.75
CA GLU A 95 16.69 12.49 6.58
C GLU A 95 17.02 13.65 7.55
N PRO A 96 16.11 14.63 7.77
CA PRO A 96 16.32 15.73 8.71
C PRO A 96 16.48 15.29 10.18
N ASP A 97 16.04 14.08 10.54
CA ASP A 97 16.16 13.57 11.91
C ASP A 97 17.60 13.17 12.26
N ILE A 98 18.49 13.04 11.26
CA ILE A 98 19.89 12.67 11.46
C ILE A 98 20.71 13.90 11.85
N LYS A 99 20.63 14.30 13.13
CA LYS A 99 21.18 15.58 13.62
C LYS A 99 22.70 15.59 13.86
N ASN A 100 23.37 14.44 13.93
CA ASN A 100 24.79 14.39 14.28
C ASN A 100 25.67 14.90 13.13
N PRO A 101 26.43 16.01 13.31
CA PRO A 101 27.15 16.67 12.22
C PRO A 101 28.36 15.86 11.72
N LEU A 102 29.01 15.10 12.60
CA LEU A 102 30.14 14.23 12.21
C LEU A 102 29.63 13.05 11.38
N LEU A 103 28.53 12.43 11.82
CA LEU A 103 27.88 11.33 11.09
C LEU A 103 27.42 11.79 9.70
N ARG A 104 26.80 12.97 9.61
CA ARG A 104 26.38 13.54 8.33
C ARG A 104 27.55 13.79 7.39
N LYS A 105 28.56 14.52 7.87
CA LYS A 105 29.73 14.92 7.07
C LYS A 105 30.49 13.71 6.51
N TRP A 106 30.70 12.67 7.32
CA TRP A 106 31.62 11.59 6.98
C TRP A 106 30.95 10.31 6.47
N ILE A 107 29.66 10.10 6.74
CA ILE A 107 28.97 8.85 6.38
C ILE A 107 27.73 9.15 5.51
N ILE A 108 26.76 9.90 6.03
CA ILE A 108 25.45 10.03 5.39
C ILE A 108 25.52 10.86 4.09
N ASP A 109 26.11 12.05 4.12
CA ASP A 109 26.10 12.92 2.94
C ASP A 109 26.99 12.37 1.81
N PRO A 110 28.19 11.80 2.08
CA PRO A 110 28.94 11.07 1.07
C PRO A 110 28.14 9.91 0.47
N TYR A 111 27.44 9.14 1.31
CA TYR A 111 26.59 8.03 0.85
C TYR A 111 25.45 8.51 -0.04
N ILE A 112 24.68 9.53 0.39
CA ILE A 112 23.59 10.11 -0.39
C ILE A 112 24.12 10.62 -1.74
N ARG A 113 25.21 11.38 -1.77
CA ARG A 113 25.81 11.90 -3.02
C ARG A 113 26.19 10.80 -4.00
N TRP A 114 26.65 9.66 -3.51
CA TRP A 114 26.94 8.49 -4.34
C TRP A 114 25.66 7.78 -4.77
N ALA A 115 24.78 7.44 -3.83
CA ALA A 115 23.57 6.66 -4.06
C ALA A 115 22.61 7.36 -5.03
N LYS A 116 22.49 8.69 -4.97
CA LYS A 116 21.73 9.50 -5.92
C LYS A 116 22.16 9.29 -7.39
N LYS A 117 23.42 8.93 -7.64
CA LYS A 117 23.93 8.61 -9.00
C LYS A 117 23.66 7.16 -9.40
N VAL A 118 23.37 6.30 -8.42
CA VAL A 118 23.12 4.86 -8.61
C VAL A 118 21.65 4.61 -8.88
N VAL A 119 20.75 5.27 -8.16
CA VAL A 119 19.29 5.18 -8.35
C VAL A 119 18.86 5.79 -9.68
N ARG A 120 17.72 5.32 -10.21
CA ARG A 120 17.09 5.89 -11.40
C ARG A 120 16.46 7.25 -11.13
N VAL A 121 15.81 7.40 -9.97
CA VAL A 121 15.18 8.64 -9.53
C VAL A 121 15.89 9.09 -8.26
N GLU A 122 16.40 10.33 -8.24
CA GLU A 122 17.28 10.83 -7.19
C GLU A 122 16.67 10.80 -5.77
N THR A 123 15.34 10.74 -5.66
CA THR A 123 14.61 10.59 -4.39
C THR A 123 14.77 9.21 -3.74
N ASP A 124 15.15 8.19 -4.51
CA ASP A 124 14.98 6.77 -4.15
C ASP A 124 16.22 6.15 -3.51
N VAL A 125 17.03 6.93 -2.80
CA VAL A 125 18.26 6.44 -2.14
C VAL A 125 18.00 5.19 -1.29
N VAL A 126 16.83 5.12 -0.64
CA VAL A 126 16.32 3.98 0.14
C VAL A 126 16.30 2.67 -0.64
N MET A 127 16.08 2.69 -1.96
CA MET A 127 16.12 1.49 -2.79
C MET A 127 17.53 0.88 -2.82
N VAL A 128 18.57 1.72 -2.93
CA VAL A 128 19.97 1.27 -2.84
C VAL A 128 20.29 0.83 -1.41
N THR A 129 19.80 1.53 -0.38
CA THR A 129 19.95 1.12 1.01
C THR A 129 19.41 -0.29 1.24
N HIS A 130 18.21 -0.58 0.76
CA HIS A 130 17.59 -1.90 0.89
C HIS A 130 18.31 -2.97 0.08
N LEU A 131 18.73 -2.69 -1.17
CA LEU A 131 19.54 -3.63 -1.94
C LEU A 131 20.84 -3.98 -1.21
N LEU A 132 21.58 -2.98 -0.71
CA LEU A 132 22.79 -3.21 0.08
C LEU A 132 22.50 -4.04 1.33
N LEU A 133 21.42 -3.72 2.05
CA LEU A 133 20.98 -4.49 3.21
C LEU A 133 20.78 -5.96 2.84
N TYR A 134 19.96 -6.25 1.83
CA TYR A 134 19.64 -7.63 1.44
C TYR A 134 20.85 -8.42 0.93
N PHE A 135 21.73 -7.78 0.13
CA PHE A 135 22.94 -8.44 -0.36
C PHE A 135 24.02 -8.61 0.71
N CYS A 136 24.02 -7.81 1.78
CA CYS A 136 24.96 -7.94 2.88
C CYS A 136 24.45 -8.82 4.04
N THR A 137 23.14 -9.05 4.16
CA THR A 137 22.55 -9.84 5.25
C THR A 137 21.81 -11.08 4.75
N SER A 138 20.77 -10.90 3.92
CA SER A 138 19.90 -11.98 3.45
C SER A 138 20.65 -13.02 2.61
N VAL A 139 21.41 -12.58 1.60
CA VAL A 139 22.15 -13.47 0.70
C VAL A 139 23.26 -14.26 1.43
N PRO A 140 24.17 -13.63 2.21
CA PRO A 140 25.18 -14.38 2.95
C PRO A 140 24.58 -15.31 4.00
N SER A 141 23.48 -14.89 4.66
CA SER A 141 22.77 -15.73 5.61
C SER A 141 22.20 -16.99 4.95
N ALA A 142 21.60 -16.85 3.76
CA ALA A 142 21.07 -17.98 3.00
C ALA A 142 22.21 -18.93 2.58
N ILE A 143 23.31 -18.39 2.03
CA ILE A 143 24.48 -19.18 1.65
C ILE A 143 25.04 -19.94 2.86
N TYR A 144 25.21 -19.27 4.01
CA TYR A 144 25.73 -19.91 5.21
C TYR A 144 24.82 -21.04 5.72
N LEU A 145 23.48 -20.90 5.62
CA LEU A 145 22.57 -22.00 5.96
C LEU A 145 22.75 -23.23 5.06
N TYR A 146 23.17 -23.07 3.81
CA TYR A 146 23.50 -24.18 2.91
C TYR A 146 24.89 -24.77 3.15
N VAL A 147 25.84 -23.98 3.63
CA VAL A 147 27.20 -24.44 3.97
C VAL A 147 27.24 -25.13 5.34
N ASN A 148 26.59 -24.54 6.35
CA ASN A 148 26.69 -24.97 7.74
C ASN A 148 25.38 -24.71 8.50
N PHE A 149 24.39 -25.57 8.28
CA PHE A 149 23.06 -25.42 8.84
C PHE A 149 23.05 -25.44 10.38
N HIS A 150 22.49 -24.39 10.97
CA HIS A 150 22.18 -24.31 12.40
C HIS A 150 20.72 -23.89 12.58
N TRP A 151 19.99 -24.60 13.44
CA TRP A 151 18.55 -24.33 13.64
C TRP A 151 18.29 -22.91 14.18
N TRP A 152 19.14 -22.41 15.08
CA TRP A 152 18.99 -21.07 15.66
C TRP A 152 19.22 -20.00 14.59
N HIS A 153 20.20 -20.21 13.70
CA HIS A 153 20.45 -19.30 12.59
C HIS A 153 19.30 -19.34 11.58
N ALA A 154 18.72 -20.51 11.34
CA ALA A 154 17.57 -20.66 10.46
C ALA A 154 16.34 -19.87 10.97
N VAL A 155 16.09 -19.90 12.29
CA VAL A 155 15.04 -19.08 12.92
C VAL A 155 15.35 -17.58 12.80
N LEU A 156 16.57 -17.16 13.12
CA LEU A 156 16.97 -15.75 12.97
C LEU A 156 16.89 -15.27 11.53
N HIS A 157 17.25 -16.13 10.57
CA HIS A 157 17.11 -15.86 9.14
C HIS A 157 15.64 -15.64 8.79
N CYS A 158 14.72 -16.51 9.19
CA CYS A 158 13.30 -16.31 8.91
C CYS A 158 12.73 -15.04 9.56
N VAL A 159 13.13 -14.70 10.78
CA VAL A 159 12.70 -13.44 11.43
C VAL A 159 13.19 -12.24 10.63
N MET A 160 14.46 -12.24 10.22
CA MET A 160 15.03 -11.20 9.37
C MET A 160 14.33 -11.11 8.01
N GLN A 161 14.06 -12.24 7.36
CA GLN A 161 13.34 -12.24 6.07
C GLN A 161 11.93 -11.69 6.23
N GLY A 162 11.22 -12.05 7.30
CA GLY A 162 9.88 -11.55 7.59
C GLY A 162 9.82 -10.02 7.64
N THR A 163 10.84 -9.35 8.17
CA THR A 163 10.90 -7.87 8.18
C THR A 163 11.29 -7.27 6.84
N TYR A 164 11.93 -8.02 5.96
CA TYR A 164 12.33 -7.56 4.62
C TYR A 164 11.26 -7.78 3.56
N MET A 165 10.40 -8.78 3.73
CA MET A 165 9.43 -9.23 2.72
C MET A 165 8.47 -8.13 2.25
N GLY A 166 7.91 -7.32 3.17
CA GLY A 166 7.05 -6.19 2.81
C GLY A 166 7.78 -5.14 1.98
N PRO A 167 8.81 -4.48 2.54
CA PRO A 167 9.61 -3.48 1.82
C PRO A 167 10.19 -4.02 0.51
N PHE A 168 10.70 -5.25 0.46
CA PHE A 168 11.21 -5.82 -0.79
C PHE A 168 10.10 -6.01 -1.84
N THR A 169 8.92 -6.49 -1.44
CA THR A 169 7.79 -6.68 -2.36
C THR A 169 7.40 -5.35 -3.01
N LEU A 170 7.37 -4.26 -2.25
CA LEU A 170 7.02 -2.95 -2.80
C LEU A 170 8.20 -2.30 -3.54
N LEU A 171 9.46 -2.61 -3.22
CA LEU A 171 10.60 -2.27 -4.07
C LEU A 171 10.47 -2.97 -5.43
N ARG A 172 10.07 -4.25 -5.42
CA ARG A 172 9.82 -5.04 -6.63
C ARG A 172 8.63 -4.48 -7.41
N HIS A 173 7.57 -4.05 -6.73
CA HIS A 173 6.42 -3.35 -7.32
C HIS A 173 6.86 -2.09 -8.07
N GLN A 174 7.67 -1.23 -7.44
CA GLN A 174 8.26 -0.07 -8.11
C GLN A 174 9.11 -0.47 -9.31
N HIS A 175 9.96 -1.49 -9.16
CA HIS A 175 10.80 -1.99 -10.26
C HIS A 175 9.97 -2.44 -11.47
N ILE A 176 8.88 -3.18 -11.28
CA ILE A 176 8.10 -3.74 -12.40
C ILE A 176 7.25 -2.68 -13.12
N HIS A 177 6.77 -1.66 -12.40
CA HIS A 177 6.04 -0.54 -12.99
C HIS A 177 6.98 0.45 -13.68
N MET A 178 8.06 0.84 -13.00
CA MET A 178 9.02 1.83 -13.49
C MET A 178 10.09 1.27 -14.44
N ARG A 179 10.05 -0.06 -14.71
CA ARG A 179 11.00 -0.79 -15.58
C ARG A 179 12.45 -0.70 -15.07
N GLY A 180 12.63 -0.86 -13.76
CA GLY A 180 13.91 -0.73 -13.08
C GLY A 180 13.95 0.40 -12.05
N ILE A 181 14.83 0.25 -11.07
CA ILE A 181 15.03 1.24 -9.97
C ILE A 181 16.43 1.84 -9.96
N LEU A 182 17.37 1.27 -10.71
CA LEU A 182 18.73 1.79 -10.84
C LEU A 182 18.94 2.53 -12.17
N SER A 183 19.97 3.37 -12.18
CA SER A 183 20.38 4.12 -13.36
C SER A 183 20.93 3.19 -14.44
N ALA A 184 20.93 3.64 -15.70
CA ALA A 184 21.30 2.82 -16.85
C ALA A 184 22.70 2.18 -16.75
N LYS A 185 23.62 2.82 -16.01
CA LYS A 185 24.96 2.29 -15.73
C LYS A 185 24.93 0.95 -14.98
N TYR A 186 23.89 0.73 -14.18
CA TYR A 186 23.70 -0.47 -13.36
C TYR A 186 22.61 -1.39 -13.90
N SER A 187 22.19 -1.21 -15.17
CA SER A 187 21.08 -1.95 -15.78
C SER A 187 21.21 -3.47 -15.71
N LEU A 188 22.42 -4.00 -15.85
CA LEU A 188 22.67 -5.43 -15.71
C LEU A 188 22.34 -5.92 -14.30
N PHE A 189 22.81 -5.20 -13.27
CA PHE A 189 22.51 -5.56 -11.88
C PHE A 189 21.02 -5.36 -11.55
N ASP A 190 20.42 -4.27 -12.04
CA ASP A 190 18.98 -3.96 -11.93
C ASP A 190 18.13 -5.11 -12.49
N GLN A 191 18.51 -5.67 -13.64
CA GLN A 191 17.82 -6.81 -14.25
C GLN A 191 18.03 -8.13 -13.49
N LEU A 192 19.19 -8.32 -12.88
CA LEU A 192 19.58 -9.61 -12.28
C LEU A 192 19.20 -9.76 -10.81
N PHE A 193 19.18 -8.68 -10.02
CA PHE A 193 18.91 -8.80 -8.58
C PHE A 193 17.57 -9.50 -8.27
N PRO A 194 16.46 -9.33 -9.03
CA PRO A 194 15.22 -10.01 -8.73
C PRO A 194 15.35 -11.54 -8.85
N TYR A 195 16.18 -12.05 -9.76
CA TYR A 195 16.37 -13.50 -9.90
C TYR A 195 17.07 -14.14 -8.68
N ILE A 196 17.78 -13.33 -7.89
CA ILE A 196 18.41 -13.76 -6.64
C ILE A 196 17.48 -13.51 -5.45
N LEU A 197 16.91 -12.31 -5.36
CA LEU A 197 16.17 -11.86 -4.19
C LEU A 197 14.70 -12.31 -4.20
N ASP A 198 14.03 -12.44 -5.37
CA ASP A 198 12.62 -12.84 -5.44
C ASP A 198 12.40 -14.18 -4.69
N PRO A 199 13.14 -15.28 -4.96
CA PRO A 199 12.95 -16.55 -4.23
C PRO A 199 13.22 -16.45 -2.74
N LEU A 200 14.24 -15.69 -2.33
CA LEU A 200 14.58 -15.47 -0.91
C LEU A 200 13.46 -14.75 -0.15
N MET A 201 12.69 -13.92 -0.86
CA MET A 201 11.58 -13.15 -0.33
C MET A 201 10.23 -13.82 -0.60
N GLY A 202 10.22 -15.09 -1.03
CA GLY A 202 9.00 -15.87 -1.23
C GLY A 202 8.25 -15.60 -2.54
N HIS A 203 8.83 -14.83 -3.45
CA HIS A 203 8.32 -14.67 -4.81
C HIS A 203 8.88 -15.77 -5.72
N THR A 204 8.04 -16.25 -6.63
CA THR A 204 8.53 -17.04 -7.77
C THR A 204 8.99 -16.10 -8.88
N TRP A 205 9.98 -16.52 -9.68
CA TRP A 205 10.58 -15.65 -10.69
C TRP A 205 9.54 -15.01 -11.61
N ASN A 206 9.53 -13.68 -11.71
CA ASN A 206 8.63 -12.88 -12.57
C ASN A 206 7.11 -13.11 -12.43
N SER A 207 6.64 -14.05 -11.59
CA SER A 207 5.20 -14.32 -11.45
C SER A 207 4.47 -13.11 -10.89
N TYR A 208 5.10 -12.35 -9.98
CA TYR A 208 4.53 -11.09 -9.49
C TYR A 208 4.32 -10.07 -10.62
N TYR A 209 5.25 -9.95 -11.58
CA TYR A 209 5.06 -9.08 -12.76
C TYR A 209 3.89 -9.54 -13.63
N TYR A 210 3.82 -10.82 -13.97
CA TYR A 210 2.76 -11.34 -14.83
C TYR A 210 1.40 -11.27 -14.15
N HIS A 211 1.32 -11.57 -12.85
CA HIS A 211 0.08 -11.49 -12.10
C HIS A 211 -0.34 -10.05 -11.86
N HIS A 212 0.55 -9.19 -11.35
CA HIS A 212 0.20 -7.82 -10.97
C HIS A 212 -0.01 -6.95 -12.21
N VAL A 213 1.01 -6.81 -13.06
CA VAL A 213 1.02 -5.82 -14.15
C VAL A 213 0.26 -6.30 -15.38
N LYS A 214 0.39 -7.59 -15.73
CA LYS A 214 -0.18 -8.13 -16.98
C LYS A 214 -1.58 -8.73 -16.82
N HIS A 215 -2.04 -8.87 -15.58
CA HIS A 215 -3.33 -9.48 -15.26
C HIS A 215 -4.16 -8.59 -14.33
N HIS A 216 -3.77 -8.39 -13.07
CA HIS A 216 -4.56 -7.66 -12.07
C HIS A 216 -4.85 -6.21 -12.48
N HIS A 217 -3.83 -5.45 -12.91
CA HIS A 217 -4.00 -4.08 -13.42
C HIS A 217 -4.84 -4.00 -14.71
N VAL A 218 -4.91 -5.09 -15.48
CA VAL A 218 -5.73 -5.14 -16.69
C VAL A 218 -7.21 -5.38 -16.34
N GLU A 219 -7.47 -6.18 -15.30
CA GLU A 219 -8.82 -6.58 -14.91
C GLU A 219 -9.41 -5.70 -13.80
N GLY A 220 -8.60 -4.95 -13.05
CA GLY A 220 -9.04 -3.94 -12.08
C GLY A 220 -9.92 -4.49 -10.96
N ASN A 221 -9.58 -5.66 -10.40
CA ASN A 221 -10.43 -6.40 -9.44
C ASN A 221 -11.81 -6.81 -10.01
N GLY A 222 -12.02 -6.69 -11.33
CA GLY A 222 -13.25 -7.07 -12.02
C GLY A 222 -13.45 -8.60 -12.10
N PRO A 223 -14.55 -9.04 -12.73
CA PRO A 223 -14.98 -10.45 -12.70
C PRO A 223 -13.98 -11.48 -13.25
N ASN A 224 -13.07 -11.07 -14.13
CA ASN A 224 -12.06 -11.96 -14.72
C ASN A 224 -10.70 -11.89 -13.99
N ASP A 225 -10.56 -11.02 -13.00
CA ASP A 225 -9.38 -10.99 -12.16
C ASP A 225 -9.29 -12.28 -11.32
N LEU A 226 -8.22 -13.05 -11.49
CA LEU A 226 -7.89 -14.24 -10.69
C LEU A 226 -7.72 -13.96 -9.20
N SER A 227 -7.50 -12.69 -8.85
CA SER A 227 -7.44 -12.18 -7.49
C SER A 227 -8.65 -11.30 -7.13
N SER A 228 -9.74 -11.36 -7.90
CA SER A 228 -10.96 -10.59 -7.64
C SER A 228 -11.60 -10.95 -6.30
N THR A 229 -12.03 -9.92 -5.56
CA THR A 229 -12.79 -10.08 -4.32
C THR A 229 -14.30 -10.02 -4.51
N ILE A 230 -14.81 -9.61 -5.68
CA ILE A 230 -16.22 -9.18 -5.82
C ILE A 230 -17.24 -10.31 -5.65
N ARG A 231 -16.85 -11.55 -5.94
CA ARG A 231 -17.72 -12.73 -5.79
C ARG A 231 -17.74 -13.29 -4.37
N TYR A 232 -16.92 -12.74 -3.49
CA TYR A 232 -16.77 -13.19 -2.12
C TYR A 232 -17.48 -12.23 -1.16
N GLN A 233 -18.02 -12.77 -0.07
CA GLN A 233 -18.46 -11.97 1.05
C GLN A 233 -17.23 -11.51 1.83
N ARG A 234 -16.89 -10.21 1.76
CA ARG A 234 -15.56 -9.70 2.14
C ARG A 234 -15.30 -9.57 3.65
N ASP A 235 -16.30 -9.91 4.45
CA ASP A 235 -16.22 -10.06 5.91
C ASP A 235 -16.52 -11.49 6.39
N SER A 236 -16.50 -12.47 5.47
CA SER A 236 -16.64 -13.90 5.77
C SER A 236 -15.27 -14.58 5.85
N LEU A 237 -14.96 -15.19 7.01
CA LEU A 237 -13.74 -15.99 7.19
C LEU A 237 -13.69 -17.17 6.21
N TRP A 238 -14.83 -17.78 5.92
CA TRP A 238 -14.89 -18.92 5.01
C TRP A 238 -14.55 -18.51 3.57
N ASP A 239 -15.14 -17.41 3.10
CA ASP A 239 -14.90 -16.87 1.76
C ASP A 239 -13.44 -16.42 1.61
N PHE A 240 -12.87 -15.82 2.66
CA PHE A 240 -11.45 -15.49 2.71
C PHE A 240 -10.55 -16.72 2.57
N ILE A 241 -10.84 -17.81 3.31
CA ILE A 241 -10.07 -19.06 3.19
C ILE A 241 -10.20 -19.65 1.79
N GLN A 242 -11.40 -19.62 1.19
CA GLN A 242 -11.61 -20.06 -0.20
C GLN A 242 -10.82 -19.22 -1.21
N TYR A 243 -10.81 -17.90 -1.03
CA TYR A 243 -10.07 -16.95 -1.85
C TYR A 243 -8.56 -17.21 -1.78
N VAL A 244 -8.00 -17.23 -0.57
CA VAL A 244 -6.57 -17.49 -0.34
C VAL A 244 -6.21 -18.89 -0.84
N GLY A 245 -7.00 -19.91 -0.50
CA GLY A 245 -6.76 -21.29 -0.92
C GLY A 245 -6.75 -21.46 -2.43
N ARG A 246 -7.67 -20.80 -3.15
CA ARG A 246 -7.71 -20.83 -4.61
C ARG A 246 -6.40 -20.32 -5.19
N PHE A 247 -5.97 -19.13 -4.79
CA PHE A 247 -4.74 -18.55 -5.29
C PHE A 247 -3.53 -19.42 -4.91
N TYR A 248 -3.45 -19.81 -3.64
CA TYR A 248 -2.32 -20.54 -3.08
C TYR A 248 -2.00 -21.84 -3.84
N PHE A 249 -3.03 -22.62 -4.18
CA PHE A 249 -2.86 -23.92 -4.83
C PHE A 249 -2.93 -23.88 -6.35
N PHE A 250 -3.73 -22.98 -6.94
CA PHE A 250 -4.06 -23.06 -8.37
C PHE A 250 -3.47 -21.95 -9.23
N ILE A 251 -2.89 -20.88 -8.65
CA ILE A 251 -2.44 -19.73 -9.45
C ILE A 251 -1.39 -20.11 -10.52
N SER A 252 -0.54 -21.08 -10.22
CA SER A 252 0.50 -21.60 -11.12
C SER A 252 -0.06 -22.20 -12.41
N PHE A 253 -1.35 -22.56 -12.42
CA PHE A 253 -2.09 -23.02 -13.59
C PHE A 253 -3.07 -21.96 -14.10
N ASP A 254 -3.81 -21.31 -13.19
CA ASP A 254 -4.86 -20.34 -13.53
C ASP A 254 -4.30 -19.15 -14.32
N LEU A 255 -3.12 -18.63 -13.96
CA LEU A 255 -2.53 -17.46 -14.62
C LEU A 255 -2.08 -17.74 -16.07
N PRO A 256 -1.30 -18.80 -16.38
CA PRO A 256 -1.04 -19.19 -17.76
C PRO A 256 -2.33 -19.46 -18.56
N MET A 257 -3.31 -20.14 -17.96
CA MET A 257 -4.58 -20.44 -18.63
C MET A 257 -5.41 -19.19 -18.93
N TYR A 258 -5.40 -18.20 -18.04
CA TYR A 258 -5.99 -16.89 -18.29
C TYR A 258 -5.37 -16.24 -19.54
N PHE A 259 -4.04 -16.25 -19.66
CA PHE A 259 -3.37 -15.69 -20.83
C PHE A 259 -3.67 -16.46 -22.12
N ILE A 260 -3.84 -17.78 -22.07
CA ILE A 260 -4.29 -18.56 -23.24
C ILE A 260 -5.70 -18.13 -23.65
N ARG A 261 -6.64 -18.09 -22.69
CA ARG A 261 -8.05 -17.72 -22.93
C ARG A 261 -8.19 -16.29 -23.46
N THR A 262 -7.32 -15.39 -23.04
CA THR A 262 -7.28 -13.99 -23.51
C THR A 262 -6.39 -13.77 -24.74
N ARG A 263 -6.02 -14.85 -25.44
CA ARG A 263 -5.24 -14.84 -26.70
C ARG A 263 -3.84 -14.21 -26.58
N LYS A 264 -3.18 -14.40 -25.44
CA LYS A 264 -1.81 -13.93 -25.14
C LYS A 264 -0.85 -15.12 -24.88
N PRO A 265 -0.65 -16.05 -25.83
CA PRO A 265 0.10 -17.29 -25.60
C PRO A 265 1.56 -17.07 -25.20
N ASN A 266 2.19 -15.99 -25.66
CA ASN A 266 3.56 -15.64 -25.26
C ASN A 266 3.65 -15.34 -23.75
N LEU A 267 2.68 -14.61 -23.20
CA LEU A 267 2.62 -14.34 -21.75
C LEU A 267 2.30 -15.61 -20.98
N ALA A 268 1.43 -16.48 -21.51
CA ALA A 268 1.13 -17.77 -20.90
C ALA A 268 2.38 -18.63 -20.77
N LEU A 269 3.16 -18.76 -21.85
CA LEU A 269 4.40 -19.52 -21.88
C LEU A 269 5.41 -18.92 -20.89
N GLN A 270 5.60 -17.61 -20.91
CA GLN A 270 6.55 -16.95 -20.00
C GLN A 270 6.17 -17.10 -18.53
N ALA A 271 4.91 -16.83 -18.17
CA ALA A 271 4.42 -16.98 -16.80
C ALA A 271 4.52 -18.42 -16.32
N GLY A 272 4.10 -19.38 -17.15
CA GLY A 272 4.21 -20.80 -16.85
C GLY A 272 5.65 -21.25 -16.68
N LEU A 273 6.54 -20.91 -17.62
CA LEU A 273 7.95 -21.28 -17.53
C LEU A 273 8.62 -20.72 -16.28
N CYS A 274 8.37 -19.47 -15.91
CA CYS A 274 9.02 -18.90 -14.74
C CYS A 274 8.53 -19.56 -13.43
N GLU A 275 7.22 -19.80 -13.31
CA GLU A 275 6.62 -20.46 -12.15
C GLU A 275 7.12 -21.91 -12.00
N TRP A 276 7.05 -22.71 -13.08
CA TRP A 276 7.46 -24.11 -13.04
C TRP A 276 8.97 -24.28 -12.91
N SER A 277 9.76 -23.40 -13.51
CA SER A 277 11.22 -23.41 -13.30
C SER A 277 11.58 -23.15 -11.84
N ASN A 278 10.82 -22.27 -11.16
CA ASN A 278 11.01 -22.05 -9.74
C ASN A 278 10.71 -23.32 -8.93
N TYR A 279 9.62 -24.03 -9.22
CA TYR A 279 9.33 -25.30 -8.54
C TYR A 279 10.36 -26.40 -8.81
N ILE A 280 10.86 -26.50 -10.04
CA ILE A 280 11.95 -27.42 -10.38
C ILE A 280 13.20 -27.04 -9.58
N PHE A 281 13.56 -25.75 -9.51
CA PHE A 281 14.68 -25.27 -8.70
C PHE A 281 14.51 -25.66 -7.22
N LEU A 282 13.35 -25.40 -6.63
CA LEU A 282 13.07 -25.75 -5.24
C LEU A 282 13.12 -27.26 -4.99
N TYR A 283 12.56 -28.05 -5.91
CA TYR A 283 12.63 -29.51 -5.87
C TYR A 283 14.09 -29.99 -5.90
N LEU A 284 14.91 -29.42 -6.78
CA LEU A 284 16.32 -29.80 -6.90
C LEU A 284 17.12 -29.42 -5.64
N MET A 285 16.94 -28.20 -5.13
CA MET A 285 17.59 -27.74 -3.90
C MET A 285 17.19 -28.58 -2.68
N TYR A 286 15.93 -28.98 -2.60
CA TYR A 286 15.43 -29.80 -1.50
C TYR A 286 15.99 -31.22 -1.53
N ASN A 287 15.94 -31.89 -2.68
CA ASN A 287 16.30 -33.31 -2.79
C ASN A 287 17.79 -33.57 -2.95
N TYR A 288 18.53 -32.65 -3.58
CA TYR A 288 19.92 -32.90 -3.98
C TYR A 288 20.94 -31.97 -3.32
N VAL A 289 20.52 -30.92 -2.58
CA VAL A 289 21.44 -30.00 -1.91
C VAL A 289 21.26 -30.02 -0.39
N SER A 290 20.15 -29.50 0.12
CA SER A 290 19.83 -29.53 1.55
C SER A 290 18.34 -29.25 1.77
N ALA A 291 17.60 -30.29 2.19
CA ALA A 291 16.19 -30.15 2.54
C ALA A 291 15.97 -29.13 3.65
N ARG A 292 16.79 -29.18 4.72
CA ARG A 292 16.67 -28.27 5.88
C ARG A 292 16.86 -26.83 5.47
N SER A 293 17.94 -26.52 4.75
CA SER A 293 18.22 -25.15 4.32
C SER A 293 17.15 -24.64 3.35
N THR A 294 16.69 -25.49 2.42
CA THR A 294 15.64 -25.15 1.45
C THR A 294 14.30 -24.82 2.11
N ILE A 295 13.94 -25.51 3.21
CA ILE A 295 12.73 -25.20 3.97
C ILE A 295 12.78 -23.76 4.50
N PHE A 296 13.86 -23.38 5.19
CA PHE A 296 13.93 -22.08 5.86
C PHE A 296 14.24 -20.92 4.91
N VAL A 297 15.05 -21.16 3.88
CA VAL A 297 15.49 -20.12 2.94
C VAL A 297 14.43 -19.84 1.87
N PHE A 298 13.67 -20.85 1.43
CA PHE A 298 12.78 -20.70 0.28
C PHE A 298 11.34 -21.14 0.54
N LEU A 299 11.10 -22.33 1.11
CA LEU A 299 9.72 -22.84 1.23
C LEU A 299 8.91 -22.05 2.26
N ILE A 300 9.45 -21.74 3.44
CA ILE A 300 8.76 -20.91 4.43
C ILE A 300 8.43 -19.53 3.84
N PRO A 301 9.40 -18.77 3.28
CA PRO A 301 9.09 -17.51 2.61
C PRO A 301 8.05 -17.63 1.49
N LEU A 302 8.16 -18.64 0.61
CA LEU A 302 7.20 -18.84 -0.49
C LEU A 302 5.77 -19.02 0.00
N ASN A 303 5.59 -19.92 0.97
CA ASN A 303 4.26 -20.22 1.52
C ASN A 303 3.71 -19.01 2.29
N PHE A 304 4.54 -18.32 3.07
CA PHE A 304 4.13 -17.12 3.79
C PHE A 304 3.75 -15.98 2.83
N MET A 305 4.57 -15.70 1.81
CA MET A 305 4.34 -14.60 0.86
C MET A 305 3.03 -14.78 0.09
N ARG A 306 2.67 -16.00 -0.31
CA ARG A 306 1.39 -16.27 -0.99
C ARG A 306 0.19 -15.88 -0.13
N VAL A 307 0.21 -16.24 1.15
CA VAL A 307 -0.85 -15.86 2.09
C VAL A 307 -0.82 -14.36 2.32
N ALA A 308 0.36 -13.77 2.50
CA ALA A 308 0.51 -12.35 2.78
C ALA A 308 -0.01 -11.47 1.65
N LEU A 309 0.38 -11.74 0.39
CA LEU A 309 -0.08 -11.01 -0.79
C LEU A 309 -1.61 -11.06 -0.93
N MET A 310 -2.22 -12.22 -0.70
CA MET A 310 -3.67 -12.37 -0.79
C MET A 310 -4.41 -11.73 0.38
N THR A 311 -3.80 -11.71 1.56
CA THR A 311 -4.34 -10.99 2.72
C THR A 311 -4.31 -9.47 2.49
N GLY A 312 -3.23 -8.95 1.90
CA GLY A 312 -3.09 -7.55 1.51
C GLY A 312 -4.09 -7.15 0.42
N ASN A 313 -4.15 -7.91 -0.68
CA ASN A 313 -5.10 -7.66 -1.78
C ASN A 313 -6.56 -7.71 -1.30
N TRP A 314 -6.89 -8.65 -0.42
CA TRP A 314 -8.23 -8.69 0.19
C TRP A 314 -8.56 -7.40 0.93
N GLY A 315 -7.63 -6.88 1.75
CA GLY A 315 -7.81 -5.62 2.46
C GLY A 315 -7.92 -4.42 1.52
N GLN A 316 -7.05 -4.37 0.50
CA GLN A 316 -7.02 -3.33 -0.54
C GLN A 316 -8.33 -3.24 -1.35
N HIS A 317 -9.01 -4.38 -1.56
CA HIS A 317 -10.24 -4.51 -2.34
C HIS A 317 -11.42 -5.05 -1.54
N ALA A 318 -11.46 -4.79 -0.22
CA ALA A 318 -12.54 -5.26 0.65
C ALA A 318 -13.84 -4.44 0.49
N PHE A 319 -13.71 -3.15 0.18
CA PHE A 319 -14.84 -2.21 0.09
C PHE A 319 -15.04 -1.81 -1.37
N VAL A 320 -15.86 -2.58 -2.09
CA VAL A 320 -16.21 -2.29 -3.48
C VAL A 320 -17.63 -1.74 -3.50
N ASP A 321 -17.80 -0.57 -4.08
CA ASP A 321 -19.10 0.09 -4.19
C ASP A 321 -20.07 -0.67 -5.08
N GLU A 322 -21.31 -0.83 -4.62
CA GLU A 322 -22.37 -1.56 -5.31
C GLU A 322 -22.93 -0.84 -6.55
N THR A 323 -22.72 0.48 -6.64
CA THR A 323 -23.30 1.31 -7.71
C THR A 323 -22.37 1.41 -8.92
N GLU A 324 -21.10 1.75 -8.70
CA GLU A 324 -20.06 1.86 -9.75
C GLU A 324 -18.80 1.08 -9.34
N PRO A 325 -18.87 -0.27 -9.38
CA PRO A 325 -17.81 -1.15 -8.87
C PRO A 325 -16.55 -1.19 -9.76
N ASP A 326 -16.59 -0.58 -10.94
CA ASP A 326 -15.50 -0.51 -11.91
C ASP A 326 -14.70 0.80 -11.83
N SER A 327 -15.16 1.80 -11.06
CA SER A 327 -14.37 2.99 -10.74
C SER A 327 -13.25 2.65 -9.76
N ASP A 328 -12.01 2.98 -10.10
CA ASP A 328 -10.84 2.77 -9.22
C ASP A 328 -11.00 3.51 -7.87
N PHE A 329 -11.69 4.65 -7.83
CA PHE A 329 -12.01 5.36 -6.58
C PHE A 329 -12.93 4.56 -5.65
N ARG A 330 -13.73 3.65 -6.22
CA ARG A 330 -14.84 2.97 -5.56
C ARG A 330 -14.62 1.46 -5.43
N SER A 331 -13.60 0.92 -6.09
CA SER A 331 -13.19 -0.49 -6.05
C SER A 331 -11.90 -0.73 -5.23
N SER A 332 -11.24 0.35 -4.81
CA SER A 332 -10.01 0.33 -4.01
C SER A 332 -10.11 1.32 -2.83
N ILE A 333 -9.16 1.25 -1.90
CA ILE A 333 -9.13 2.15 -0.74
C ILE A 333 -7.77 2.79 -0.54
N THR A 334 -7.75 3.93 0.17
CA THR A 334 -6.53 4.58 0.65
C THR A 334 -6.41 4.42 2.16
N VAL A 335 -5.24 4.06 2.66
CA VAL A 335 -4.90 4.04 4.10
C VAL A 335 -3.74 5.00 4.35
N ILE A 336 -4.05 6.11 5.02
CA ILE A 336 -3.09 7.11 5.47
C ILE A 336 -2.62 6.68 6.87
N ASP A 337 -1.47 7.13 7.36
CA ASP A 337 -1.03 6.74 8.70
C ASP A 337 -0.94 5.23 8.88
N SER A 338 -0.17 4.62 8.00
CA SER A 338 0.02 3.17 7.99
C SER A 338 1.51 2.86 7.87
N VAL A 339 1.89 1.72 8.46
CA VAL A 339 3.22 1.13 8.26
C VAL A 339 3.51 0.93 6.78
N SER A 340 2.49 0.64 5.97
CA SER A 340 2.59 0.53 4.51
C SER A 340 3.13 1.81 3.87
N ASN A 341 2.81 3.00 4.37
CA ASN A 341 3.33 4.23 3.78
C ASN A 341 4.81 4.46 4.10
N ARG A 342 5.21 4.17 5.35
CA ARG A 342 6.58 4.39 5.82
C ARG A 342 7.56 3.34 5.32
N ASP A 343 7.22 2.07 5.50
CA ASP A 343 8.14 0.96 5.25
C ASP A 343 7.98 0.39 3.84
N CYS A 344 6.83 0.60 3.19
CA CYS A 344 6.48 0.00 1.91
C CYS A 344 6.19 1.05 0.82
N TYR A 345 6.89 2.18 0.83
CA TYR A 345 6.87 3.19 -0.25
C TYR A 345 5.47 3.71 -0.58
N ASN A 346 4.76 4.29 0.39
CA ASN A 346 3.42 4.87 0.16
C ASN A 346 2.39 3.89 -0.45
N ASP A 347 2.54 2.58 -0.21
CA ASP A 347 1.59 1.55 -0.70
C ASP A 347 0.16 1.74 -0.15
N GLY A 348 0.01 2.45 0.97
CA GLY A 348 -1.31 2.81 1.50
C GLY A 348 -2.13 3.70 0.56
N TYR A 349 -1.51 4.35 -0.42
CA TYR A 349 -2.22 5.10 -1.46
C TYR A 349 -2.64 4.21 -2.65
N HIS A 350 -3.20 3.03 -2.37
CA HIS A 350 -3.55 2.04 -3.40
C HIS A 350 -4.55 2.54 -4.44
N THR A 351 -5.52 3.38 -4.06
CA THR A 351 -6.40 4.06 -5.04
C THR A 351 -5.61 4.92 -6.03
N SER A 352 -4.64 5.69 -5.54
CA SER A 352 -3.75 6.46 -6.40
C SER A 352 -2.97 5.53 -7.34
N HIS A 353 -2.49 4.40 -6.83
CA HIS A 353 -1.78 3.39 -7.61
C HIS A 353 -2.63 2.82 -8.76
N HIS A 354 -3.89 2.47 -8.54
CA HIS A 354 -4.79 1.99 -9.60
C HIS A 354 -5.04 3.05 -10.68
N LEU A 355 -5.28 4.30 -10.27
CA LEU A 355 -5.52 5.42 -11.19
C LEU A 355 -4.34 5.72 -12.11
N ASN A 356 -3.10 5.47 -11.64
CA ASN A 356 -1.91 5.56 -12.48
C ASN A 356 -0.83 4.62 -11.96
N PRO A 357 -0.72 3.40 -12.52
CA PRO A 357 0.25 2.40 -12.05
C PRO A 357 1.71 2.78 -12.28
N LEU A 358 1.97 3.77 -13.14
CA LEU A 358 3.32 4.30 -13.43
C LEU A 358 3.67 5.52 -12.57
N ARG A 359 2.79 5.94 -11.65
CA ARG A 359 3.08 7.05 -10.74
C ARG A 359 4.21 6.64 -9.80
N HIS A 360 5.18 7.53 -9.64
CA HIS A 360 6.24 7.32 -8.67
C HIS A 360 5.67 7.35 -7.26
N TRP A 361 6.16 6.47 -6.39
CA TRP A 361 5.60 6.26 -5.06
C TRP A 361 5.55 7.52 -4.18
N ARG A 362 6.49 8.47 -4.37
CA ARG A 362 6.50 9.74 -3.62
C ARG A 362 5.51 10.78 -4.13
N ASP A 363 4.91 10.54 -5.28
CA ASP A 363 3.92 11.43 -5.87
C ASP A 363 2.48 11.04 -5.50
N HIS A 364 2.26 9.87 -4.88
CA HIS A 364 0.92 9.48 -4.41
C HIS A 364 0.30 10.50 -3.42
N PRO A 365 1.03 11.01 -2.40
CA PRO A 365 0.50 12.06 -1.51
C PRO A 365 0.10 13.34 -2.26
N VAL A 366 0.88 13.72 -3.28
CA VAL A 366 0.61 14.89 -4.13
C VAL A 366 -0.66 14.68 -4.94
N ALA A 367 -0.80 13.50 -5.55
CA ALA A 367 -1.97 13.14 -6.35
C ALA A 367 -3.24 13.09 -5.48
N PHE A 368 -3.15 12.49 -4.29
CA PHE A 368 -4.25 12.42 -3.34
C PHE A 368 -4.79 13.82 -3.00
N LEU A 369 -3.93 14.76 -2.58
CA LEU A 369 -4.36 16.12 -2.29
C LEU A 369 -4.86 16.86 -3.53
N SER A 370 -4.24 16.67 -4.69
CA SER A 370 -4.66 17.32 -5.94
C SER A 370 -6.03 16.84 -6.41
N GLN A 371 -6.39 15.60 -6.08
CA GLN A 371 -7.65 14.95 -6.48
C GLN A 371 -8.66 14.84 -5.33
N LYS A 372 -8.42 15.51 -4.19
CA LYS A 372 -9.26 15.37 -2.98
C LYS A 372 -10.74 15.61 -3.25
N GLN A 373 -11.07 16.59 -4.11
CA GLN A 373 -12.46 16.84 -4.51
C GLN A 373 -13.05 15.64 -5.26
N GLN A 374 -12.31 15.04 -6.18
CA GLN A 374 -12.77 13.84 -6.88
C GLN A 374 -12.94 12.63 -5.94
N TYR A 375 -12.07 12.48 -4.93
CA TYR A 375 -12.29 11.48 -3.87
C TYR A 375 -13.61 11.71 -3.13
N ALA A 376 -14.00 12.97 -2.89
CA ALA A 376 -15.28 13.33 -2.29
C ALA A 376 -16.46 12.99 -3.22
N ASP A 377 -16.38 13.44 -4.48
CA ASP A 377 -17.44 13.28 -5.48
C ASP A 377 -17.71 11.79 -5.79
N GLU A 378 -16.67 10.96 -5.84
CA GLU A 378 -16.74 9.51 -6.10
C GLU A 378 -17.05 8.69 -4.84
N ASN A 379 -17.21 9.32 -3.67
CA ASN A 379 -17.41 8.61 -2.39
C ASN A 379 -16.30 7.57 -2.09
N ALA A 380 -15.05 7.93 -2.39
CA ALA A 380 -13.89 7.08 -2.16
C ALA A 380 -13.70 6.79 -0.66
N ILE A 381 -13.12 5.63 -0.34
CA ILE A 381 -12.90 5.21 1.05
C ILE A 381 -11.46 5.47 1.46
N VAL A 382 -11.30 6.29 2.51
CA VAL A 382 -10.01 6.63 3.11
C VAL A 382 -10.03 6.26 4.57
N PHE A 383 -9.04 5.47 5.00
CA PHE A 383 -8.82 5.17 6.41
C PHE A 383 -7.54 5.82 6.92
N TYR A 384 -7.42 5.91 8.24
CA TYR A 384 -6.19 6.23 8.95
C TYR A 384 -5.94 5.24 10.09
N ASN A 385 -4.68 5.09 10.48
CA ASN A 385 -4.27 4.31 11.66
C ASN A 385 -4.77 2.84 11.60
N ILE A 386 -4.77 2.28 10.39
CA ILE A 386 -5.03 0.87 10.12
C ILE A 386 -4.39 0.49 8.78
N ASP A 387 -3.54 -0.54 8.76
CA ASP A 387 -3.01 -1.09 7.50
C ASP A 387 -3.90 -2.20 6.95
N TYR A 388 -3.61 -2.65 5.71
CA TYR A 388 -4.41 -3.66 5.00
C TYR A 388 -4.52 -5.00 5.74
N PHE A 389 -3.50 -5.44 6.47
CA PHE A 389 -3.55 -6.69 7.23
C PHE A 389 -4.47 -6.58 8.45
N PHE A 390 -4.33 -5.50 9.23
CA PHE A 390 -5.23 -5.28 10.37
C PHE A 390 -6.66 -4.96 9.94
N LEU A 391 -6.84 -4.30 8.79
CA LEU A 391 -8.14 -4.11 8.17
C LEU A 391 -8.80 -5.45 7.85
N THR A 392 -8.08 -6.35 7.19
CA THR A 392 -8.55 -7.72 6.93
C THR A 392 -8.88 -8.45 8.23
N ILE A 393 -8.01 -8.41 9.24
CA ILE A 393 -8.28 -9.07 10.54
C ILE A 393 -9.57 -8.53 11.19
N ASN A 394 -9.76 -7.20 11.20
CA ASN A 394 -10.97 -6.60 11.77
C ASN A 394 -12.22 -6.95 10.96
N LEU A 395 -12.14 -7.01 9.63
CA LEU A 395 -13.24 -7.45 8.76
C LEU A 395 -13.65 -8.89 9.05
N LEU A 396 -12.70 -9.82 9.12
CA LEU A 396 -12.98 -11.23 9.39
C LEU A 396 -13.54 -11.46 10.80
N ARG A 397 -13.25 -10.55 11.74
CA ARG A 397 -13.85 -10.51 13.09
C ARG A 397 -15.16 -9.72 13.14
N LYS A 398 -15.60 -9.13 12.03
CA LYS A 398 -16.76 -8.24 11.92
C LYS A 398 -16.70 -7.04 12.86
N ASN A 399 -15.50 -6.58 13.19
CA ASN A 399 -15.26 -5.42 14.05
C ASN A 399 -15.44 -4.10 13.26
N TYR A 400 -16.63 -3.92 12.69
CA TYR A 400 -16.96 -2.75 11.88
C TYR A 400 -16.92 -1.45 12.67
N GLU A 401 -17.14 -1.50 13.98
CA GLU A 401 -17.04 -0.32 14.84
C GLU A 401 -15.62 0.26 14.83
N HIS A 402 -14.60 -0.60 14.98
CA HIS A 402 -13.21 -0.16 14.89
C HIS A 402 -12.87 0.38 13.51
N ILE A 403 -13.28 -0.32 12.44
CA ILE A 403 -13.04 0.12 11.06
C ILE A 403 -13.70 1.47 10.78
N ALA A 404 -14.94 1.67 11.22
CA ALA A 404 -15.65 2.92 11.05
C ALA A 404 -15.01 4.08 11.85
N LYS A 405 -14.38 3.80 12.99
CA LYS A 405 -13.58 4.77 13.76
C LYS A 405 -12.25 5.15 13.07
N CYS A 406 -11.71 4.25 12.25
CA CYS A 406 -10.55 4.50 11.39
C CYS A 406 -10.91 5.20 10.08
N LEU A 407 -12.19 5.41 9.76
CA LEU A 407 -12.58 6.11 8.53
C LEU A 407 -12.24 7.60 8.66
N VAL A 408 -11.57 8.17 7.66
CA VAL A 408 -11.45 9.62 7.46
C VAL A 408 -12.60 10.04 6.55
N PRO A 409 -13.68 10.65 7.06
CA PRO A 409 -14.82 10.98 6.23
C PRO A 409 -14.46 12.14 5.29
N ILE A 410 -14.79 12.00 4.00
CA ILE A 410 -14.56 13.01 2.97
C ILE A 410 -15.90 13.30 2.25
N GLY A 411 -16.17 14.56 1.93
CA GLY A 411 -17.41 14.97 1.27
C GLY A 411 -18.66 14.65 2.10
N ASP A 412 -19.67 14.05 1.47
CA ASP A 412 -20.94 13.72 2.11
C ASP A 412 -20.80 12.72 3.26
N GLN A 413 -19.71 11.94 3.29
CA GLN A 413 -19.41 11.01 4.39
C GLN A 413 -19.24 11.73 5.74
N MET A 414 -18.90 13.03 5.73
CA MET A 414 -18.75 13.85 6.94
C MET A 414 -20.06 14.00 7.71
N ASN A 415 -21.21 13.83 7.05
CA ASN A 415 -22.53 13.90 7.68
C ASN A 415 -22.95 12.59 8.37
N LEU A 416 -22.23 11.48 8.10
CA LEU A 416 -22.62 10.16 8.59
C LEU A 416 -22.29 9.99 10.08
N THR A 417 -23.27 9.51 10.82
CA THR A 417 -23.09 8.96 12.17
C THR A 417 -22.21 7.70 12.13
N LEU A 418 -21.75 7.25 13.30
CA LEU A 418 -20.96 6.01 13.39
C LEU A 418 -21.74 4.80 12.86
N ASP A 419 -23.02 4.69 13.19
CA ASP A 419 -23.86 3.57 12.74
C ASP A 419 -24.11 3.60 11.23
N GLU A 420 -24.28 4.79 10.65
CA GLU A 420 -24.41 4.95 9.20
C GLU A 420 -23.09 4.62 8.47
N LYS A 421 -21.93 4.98 9.03
CA LYS A 421 -20.61 4.56 8.53
C LYS A 421 -20.48 3.04 8.57
N ILE A 422 -20.85 2.40 9.68
CA ILE A 422 -20.87 0.93 9.80
C ILE A 422 -21.79 0.31 8.75
N ALA A 423 -22.99 0.86 8.56
CA ALA A 423 -23.94 0.37 7.57
C ALA A 423 -23.40 0.50 6.14
N MET A 424 -22.79 1.64 5.80
CA MET A 424 -22.13 1.87 4.52
C MET A 424 -21.01 0.85 4.27
N LEU A 425 -20.13 0.65 5.25
CA LEU A 425 -19.02 -0.30 5.13
C LEU A 425 -19.51 -1.74 4.94
N LYS A 426 -20.58 -2.14 5.65
CA LYS A 426 -21.23 -3.46 5.47
C LYS A 426 -21.86 -3.64 4.09
N ARG A 427 -22.41 -2.58 3.50
CA ARG A 427 -22.94 -2.66 2.12
C ARG A 427 -21.82 -2.91 1.12
N LYS A 428 -20.71 -2.17 1.23
CA LYS A 428 -19.53 -2.26 0.33
C LYS A 428 -18.76 -3.58 0.44
N THR A 429 -18.93 -4.37 1.50
CA THR A 429 -18.30 -5.70 1.65
C THR A 429 -19.16 -6.84 1.11
N ARG A 430 -20.44 -6.59 0.80
CA ARG A 430 -21.40 -7.63 0.35
C ARG A 430 -21.02 -8.19 -1.01
N ARG A 431 -20.93 -9.52 -1.16
CA ARG A 431 -20.69 -10.15 -2.47
C ARG A 431 -21.67 -9.68 -3.55
N PHE A 432 -21.19 -9.59 -4.78
CA PHE A 432 -22.02 -9.35 -5.96
C PHE A 432 -22.67 -10.66 -6.41
N THR A 433 -23.96 -10.62 -6.78
CA THR A 433 -24.62 -11.75 -7.44
C THR A 433 -24.21 -11.82 -8.91
N GLU A 434 -24.43 -12.96 -9.56
CA GLU A 434 -24.12 -13.08 -10.99
C GLU A 434 -25.07 -12.20 -11.84
N GLU A 435 -26.28 -11.91 -11.35
CA GLU A 435 -27.18 -10.93 -11.96
C GLU A 435 -26.61 -9.50 -11.88
N GLU A 436 -26.08 -9.10 -10.71
CA GLU A 436 -25.41 -7.80 -10.55
C GLU A 436 -24.15 -7.72 -11.41
N ILE A 437 -23.39 -8.81 -11.52
CA ILE A 437 -22.21 -8.88 -12.39
C ILE A 437 -22.62 -8.70 -13.86
N ALA A 438 -23.70 -9.36 -14.29
CA ALA A 438 -24.24 -9.22 -15.64
C ALA A 438 -24.71 -7.79 -15.95
N GLU A 439 -25.29 -7.11 -14.97
CA GLU A 439 -25.76 -5.73 -15.09
C GLU A 439 -24.59 -4.73 -15.16
N LYS A 440 -23.59 -4.87 -14.27
CA LYS A 440 -22.51 -3.89 -14.10
C LYS A 440 -21.35 -4.07 -15.09
N TRP A 441 -20.96 -5.31 -15.40
CA TRP A 441 -19.85 -5.58 -16.33
C TRP A 441 -20.31 -6.18 -17.67
N GLY A 442 -21.51 -6.78 -17.72
CA GLY A 442 -22.07 -7.41 -18.92
C GLY A 442 -22.26 -8.93 -18.78
N LYS A 443 -23.23 -9.48 -19.51
CA LYS A 443 -23.66 -10.89 -19.41
C LYS A 443 -22.54 -11.92 -19.62
N GLN A 444 -21.54 -11.59 -20.43
CA GLN A 444 -20.38 -12.44 -20.70
C GLN A 444 -19.50 -12.69 -19.47
N PHE A 445 -19.58 -11.84 -18.45
CA PHE A 445 -18.82 -11.97 -17.22
C PHE A 445 -19.56 -12.71 -16.11
N ALA A 446 -20.87 -12.92 -16.26
CA ALA A 446 -21.67 -13.68 -15.33
C ALA A 446 -21.51 -15.18 -15.57
N LYS A 447 -21.40 -15.96 -14.50
CA LYS A 447 -21.40 -17.42 -14.58
C LYS A 447 -22.80 -17.90 -14.95
N SER A 448 -22.91 -18.75 -15.97
CA SER A 448 -24.16 -19.46 -16.27
C SER A 448 -24.53 -20.34 -15.08
N LYS A 449 -25.80 -20.27 -14.64
CA LYS A 449 -26.35 -21.15 -13.60
C LYS A 449 -26.31 -22.61 -14.01
#